data_AF-A0A1Q8EGT9-F1
#
_entry.id   AF-A0A1Q8EGT9-F1
#
_cell.length_a   1.000
_cell.length_b   1.000
_cell.length_c   1.000
_cell.angle_alpha   90.00
_cell.angle_beta   90.00
_cell.angle_gamma   90.00
#
_symmetry.space_group_name_H-M   'P 1'
#
loop_
_entity.id
_entity.type
_entity.pdbx_description
1 polymer ?
#
loop_
_entity_poly.entity_id
_entity_poly.type
_entity_poly.pdbx_seq_one_letter_code
_entity_poly.pdbx_strand_id
1 'polypeptide(L)'
;MTNAPTDIQIIKGADGQPAFVVIPYAQYVAQQKAPDLIPHDVVSRIVDGATPIRAWREHLHLTQDEVAQRLGISQPAFAQQESVAKPRRATREKIAAAFGIRADQLEL
;
A
#
# COMPACT_ATOMS: atom_id res chain seq x y z
N MET A 1 -3.42 -27.58 3.80
CA MET A 1 -2.49 -26.52 3.36
C MET A 1 -1.26 -27.21 2.80
N THR A 2 -1.07 -27.19 1.49
CA THR A 2 -0.01 -27.96 0.82
C THR A 2 1.23 -27.05 0.71
N ASN A 3 2.26 -27.29 1.52
CA ASN A 3 3.57 -26.68 1.31
C ASN A 3 4.16 -27.29 0.04
N ALA A 4 4.11 -26.56 -1.07
CA ALA A 4 4.89 -26.95 -2.25
C ALA A 4 6.37 -26.72 -1.93
N PRO A 5 7.25 -27.72 -2.09
CA PRO A 5 8.68 -27.52 -1.82
C PRO A 5 9.22 -26.45 -2.78
N THR A 6 9.84 -25.42 -2.22
CA THR A 6 10.55 -24.41 -2.99
C THR A 6 11.70 -25.11 -3.73
N ASP A 7 11.72 -25.01 -5.06
CA ASP A 7 12.73 -25.64 -5.91
C ASP A 7 14.00 -24.77 -5.89
N ILE A 8 14.70 -24.82 -4.76
CA ILE A 8 15.86 -23.98 -4.48
C ILE A 8 17.12 -24.75 -4.88
N GLN A 9 17.94 -24.17 -5.74
CA GLN A 9 19.26 -24.71 -6.04
C GLN A 9 20.33 -23.96 -5.24
N ILE A 10 21.17 -24.70 -4.52
CA ILE A 10 22.31 -24.16 -3.77
C ILE A 10 23.59 -24.44 -4.54
N ILE A 11 24.31 -23.39 -4.90
CA ILE A 11 25.64 -23.48 -5.52
C ILE A 11 26.67 -23.30 -4.40
N LYS A 12 27.51 -24.31 -4.19
CA LYS A 12 28.56 -24.28 -3.16
C LYS A 12 29.85 -23.65 -3.68
N GLY A 13 30.54 -22.92 -2.82
CA GLY A 13 31.87 -22.39 -3.04
C GLY A 13 32.97 -23.44 -2.89
N ALA A 14 34.21 -23.03 -3.13
CA ALA A 14 35.39 -23.91 -3.05
C ALA A 14 35.65 -24.47 -1.64
N ASP A 15 35.10 -23.83 -0.60
CA ASP A 15 35.12 -24.25 0.80
C ASP A 15 34.00 -25.26 1.14
N GLY A 16 33.17 -25.63 0.16
CA GLY A 16 32.03 -26.53 0.33
C GLY A 16 30.80 -25.87 0.97
N GLN A 17 30.87 -24.57 1.28
CA GLN A 17 29.75 -23.82 1.86
C GLN A 17 28.86 -23.22 0.78
N PRO A 18 27.57 -22.98 1.04
CA PRO A 18 26.69 -22.27 0.11
C PRO A 18 27.29 -20.90 -0.28
N ALA A 19 27.52 -20.69 -1.57
CA ALA A 19 27.98 -19.41 -2.12
C ALA A 19 26.84 -18.65 -2.82
N PHE A 20 25.93 -19.36 -3.49
CA PHE A 20 24.76 -18.77 -4.13
C PHE A 20 23.52 -19.62 -3.92
N VAL A 21 22.36 -18.96 -3.94
CA VAL A 21 21.04 -19.59 -3.90
C VAL A 21 20.26 -19.12 -5.12
N VAL A 22 19.79 -20.05 -5.94
CA VAL A 22 18.95 -19.77 -7.12
C VAL A 22 17.51 -20.09 -6.77
N ILE A 23 16.64 -19.10 -6.94
CA ILE A 23 15.19 -19.22 -6.74
C ILE A 23 14.54 -18.96 -8.10
N PRO A 24 13.67 -19.86 -8.60
CA PRO A 24 12.91 -19.61 -9.82
C PRO A 24 12.17 -18.28 -9.73
N TYR A 25 12.25 -17.46 -10.79
CA TYR A 25 11.79 -16.07 -10.74
C TYR A 25 10.31 -15.94 -10.31
N ALA A 26 9.44 -16.82 -10.81
CA ALA A 26 8.04 -16.84 -10.40
C ALA A 26 7.85 -17.07 -8.88
N GLN A 27 8.71 -17.89 -8.26
CA GLN A 27 8.70 -18.13 -6.81
C GLN A 27 9.28 -16.94 -6.04
N TYR A 28 10.32 -16.30 -6.55
CA TYR A 28 10.86 -15.07 -5.98
C TYR A 28 9.78 -13.97 -5.95
N VAL A 29 9.10 -13.75 -7.07
CA VAL A 29 8.01 -12.76 -7.16
C VAL A 29 6.84 -13.13 -6.26
N ALA A 30 6.45 -14.41 -6.17
CA ALA A 30 5.37 -14.84 -5.28
C ALA A 30 5.71 -14.70 -3.79
N GLN A 31 6.99 -14.78 -3.41
CA GLN A 31 7.46 -14.54 -2.05
C GLN A 31 7.56 -13.05 -1.71
N GLN A 32 7.70 -12.20 -2.73
CA GLN A 32 7.54 -10.77 -2.54
C GLN A 32 6.06 -10.46 -2.32
N LYS A 33 5.62 -10.53 -1.06
CA LYS A 33 4.48 -9.71 -0.64
C LYS A 33 4.81 -8.29 -1.05
N ALA A 34 3.89 -7.62 -1.76
CA ALA A 34 4.01 -6.19 -2.01
C ALA A 34 4.34 -5.55 -0.66
N PRO A 35 5.55 -5.00 -0.48
CA PRO A 35 5.95 -4.53 0.82
C PRO A 35 4.96 -3.43 1.20
N ASP A 36 4.63 -3.34 2.49
CA ASP A 36 3.67 -2.42 3.10
C ASP A 36 4.06 -0.92 2.97
N LEU A 37 4.86 -0.60 1.95
CA LEU A 37 5.45 0.68 1.62
C LEU A 37 4.40 1.66 1.12
N ILE A 38 4.70 2.91 1.37
CA ILE A 38 3.94 4.03 0.85
C ILE A 38 4.64 4.48 -0.45
N PRO A 39 3.90 4.59 -1.58
CA PRO A 39 4.47 5.02 -2.84
C PRO A 39 5.15 6.39 -2.73
N HIS A 40 6.28 6.57 -3.43
CA HIS A 40 7.02 7.83 -3.41
C HIS A 40 6.15 9.03 -3.86
N ASP A 41 5.27 8.84 -4.84
CA ASP A 41 4.35 9.89 -5.31
C ASP A 41 3.40 10.37 -4.20
N VAL A 42 2.91 9.47 -3.35
CA VAL A 42 2.10 9.84 -2.19
C VAL A 42 2.90 10.71 -1.23
N VAL A 43 4.14 10.31 -0.94
CA VAL A 43 5.04 11.06 -0.04
C VAL A 43 5.36 12.43 -0.62
N SER A 44 5.67 12.52 -1.91
CA SER A 44 5.96 13.79 -2.59
C SER A 44 4.79 14.76 -2.47
N ARG A 45 3.56 14.30 -2.76
CA ARG A 45 2.35 15.15 -2.64
C ARG A 45 2.14 15.66 -1.23
N ILE A 46 2.41 14.84 -0.21
CA ILE A 46 2.30 15.25 1.19
C ILE A 46 3.32 16.33 1.53
N VAL A 47 4.57 16.18 1.07
CA VAL A 47 5.63 17.20 1.21
C VAL A 47 5.22 18.51 0.51
N ASP A 48 4.55 18.41 -0.64
CA ASP A 48 4.01 19.56 -1.37
C ASP A 48 2.74 20.17 -0.75
N GLY A 49 2.27 19.64 0.40
CA GLY A 49 1.18 20.20 1.20
C GLY A 49 -0.18 19.52 1.00
N ALA A 50 -0.28 18.41 0.26
CA ALA A 50 -1.50 17.63 0.19
C ALA A 50 -1.76 16.91 1.53
N THR A 51 -3.04 16.74 1.89
CA THR A 51 -3.40 15.86 3.01
C THR A 51 -3.13 14.40 2.64
N PRO A 52 -2.85 13.51 3.61
CA PRO A 52 -2.64 12.09 3.32
C PRO A 52 -3.80 11.46 2.54
N ILE A 53 -5.05 11.83 2.88
CA ILE A 53 -6.25 11.36 2.16
C ILE A 53 -6.21 11.79 0.69
N ARG A 54 -5.88 13.07 0.43
CA ARG A 54 -5.81 13.60 -0.93
C ARG A 54 -4.70 12.95 -1.74
N ALA A 55 -3.51 12.83 -1.15
CA ALA A 55 -2.35 12.21 -1.80
C ALA A 55 -2.66 10.77 -2.23
N TRP A 56 -3.25 9.97 -1.34
CA TRP A 56 -3.68 8.61 -1.67
C TRP A 56 -4.79 8.56 -2.71
N ARG A 57 -5.81 9.43 -2.60
CA ARG A 57 -6.90 9.48 -3.58
C ARG A 57 -6.36 9.74 -5.00
N GLU A 58 -5.48 10.73 -5.13
CA GLU A 58 -4.89 11.10 -6.43
C GLU A 58 -3.96 10.01 -6.97
N HIS A 59 -3.17 9.37 -6.10
CA HIS A 59 -2.32 8.23 -6.47
C HIS A 59 -3.14 7.02 -6.97
N LEU A 60 -4.31 6.78 -6.38
CA LEU A 60 -5.25 5.73 -6.78
C LEU A 60 -6.15 6.15 -7.96
N HIS A 61 -5.95 7.36 -8.51
CA HIS A 61 -6.74 7.94 -9.60
C HIS A 61 -8.25 8.01 -9.33
N LEU A 62 -8.62 8.24 -8.07
CA LEU A 62 -10.02 8.34 -7.65
C LEU A 62 -10.47 9.81 -7.64
N THR A 63 -11.72 10.05 -8.03
CA THR A 63 -12.42 11.33 -7.85
C THR A 63 -13.02 11.41 -6.45
N GLN A 64 -13.33 12.62 -5.97
CA GLN A 64 -14.04 12.79 -4.70
C GLN A 64 -15.42 12.10 -4.69
N ASP A 65 -16.10 12.07 -5.84
CA ASP A 65 -17.41 11.45 -5.97
C ASP A 65 -17.33 9.92 -5.85
N GLU A 66 -16.37 9.27 -6.51
CA GLU A 66 -16.16 7.82 -6.39
C GLU A 66 -15.88 7.39 -4.95
N VAL A 67 -15.09 8.17 -4.22
CA VAL A 67 -14.82 7.87 -2.81
C VAL A 67 -16.04 8.10 -1.94
N ALA A 68 -16.79 9.18 -2.18
CA ALA A 68 -18.03 9.45 -1.48
C ALA A 68 -19.07 8.33 -1.69
N GLN A 69 -19.19 7.83 -2.91
CA GLN A 69 -20.05 6.67 -3.24
C GLN A 69 -19.61 5.42 -2.48
N ARG A 70 -18.30 5.11 -2.44
CA ARG A 70 -17.77 3.98 -1.65
C ARG A 70 -18.05 4.10 -0.15
N LEU A 71 -18.08 5.33 0.37
CA LEU A 71 -18.33 5.64 1.77
C LEU A 71 -19.83 5.77 2.11
N GLY A 72 -20.71 5.82 1.10
CA GLY A 72 -22.14 6.07 1.29
C GLY A 72 -22.45 7.47 1.82
N ILE A 73 -21.64 8.48 1.47
CA ILE A 73 -21.82 9.88 1.86
C ILE A 73 -21.91 10.78 0.64
N SER A 74 -22.24 12.07 0.83
CA SER A 74 -22.24 13.04 -0.27
C SER A 74 -20.81 13.49 -0.63
N GLN A 75 -20.60 13.85 -1.89
CA GLN A 75 -19.31 14.38 -2.37
C GLN A 75 -18.81 15.61 -1.57
N PRO A 76 -19.66 16.58 -1.19
CA PRO A 76 -19.22 17.68 -0.32
C PRO A 76 -18.82 17.23 1.08
N ALA A 77 -19.49 16.21 1.65
CA ALA A 77 -19.12 15.66 2.94
C ALA A 77 -17.74 14.97 2.89
N PHE A 78 -17.45 14.25 1.80
CA PHE A 78 -16.12 13.70 1.58
C PHE A 78 -15.07 14.79 1.37
N ALA A 79 -15.35 15.82 0.56
CA ALA A 79 -14.43 16.94 0.35
C ALA A 79 -14.07 17.64 1.66
N GLN A 80 -15.04 17.78 2.58
CA GLN A 80 -14.77 18.29 3.93
C GLN A 80 -13.84 17.35 4.70
N GLN A 81 -14.08 16.03 4.70
CA GLN A 81 -13.20 15.05 5.35
C GLN A 81 -11.77 15.05 4.77
N GLU A 82 -11.64 15.18 3.45
CA GLU A 82 -10.35 15.20 2.76
C GLU A 82 -9.50 16.42 3.15
N SER A 83 -10.14 17.56 3.42
CA SER A 83 -9.47 18.79 3.84
C SER A 83 -8.91 18.74 5.27
N VAL A 84 -9.30 17.74 6.07
CA VAL A 84 -8.85 17.61 7.46
C VAL A 84 -7.47 16.95 7.50
N ALA A 85 -6.46 17.70 7.97
CA ALA A 85 -5.09 17.20 8.09
C ALA A 85 -4.94 15.97 9.01
N LYS A 86 -5.70 15.93 10.11
CA LYS A 86 -5.68 14.81 11.08
C LYS A 86 -7.10 14.29 11.33
N PRO A 87 -7.61 13.39 10.48
CA PRO A 87 -8.95 12.82 10.65
C PRO A 87 -9.03 11.97 11.92
N ARG A 88 -10.23 11.89 12.52
CA ARG A 88 -10.49 10.97 13.63
C ARG A 88 -10.24 9.54 13.19
N ARG A 89 -9.79 8.69 14.11
CA ARG A 89 -9.49 7.26 13.87
C ARG A 89 -10.59 6.54 13.08
N ALA A 90 -11.85 6.67 13.50
CA ALA A 90 -12.98 6.01 12.84
C ALA A 90 -13.20 6.49 11.39
N THR A 91 -12.99 7.77 11.11
CA THR A 91 -13.09 8.32 9.74
C THR A 91 -11.94 7.80 8.88
N ARG A 92 -10.72 7.79 9.43
CA ARG A 92 -9.52 7.29 8.76
C ARG A 92 -9.64 5.82 8.39
N GLU A 93 -10.13 4.98 9.31
CA GLU A 93 -10.36 3.55 9.06
C GLU A 93 -11.36 3.33 7.91
N LYS A 94 -12.46 4.10 7.86
CA LYS A 94 -13.42 4.02 6.76
C LYS A 94 -12.84 4.45 5.42
N ILE A 95 -12.09 5.55 5.39
CA ILE A 95 -11.45 6.04 4.16
C ILE A 95 -10.38 5.07 3.67
N ALA A 96 -9.54 4.55 4.57
CA ALA A 96 -8.53 3.55 4.24
C ALA A 96 -9.16 2.27 3.64
N ALA A 97 -10.28 1.80 4.22
CA ALA A 97 -11.04 0.70 3.65
C ALA A 97 -11.59 1.02 2.25
N ALA A 98 -12.10 2.23 2.02
CA ALA A 98 -12.57 2.66 0.69
C ALA A 98 -11.44 2.74 -0.35
N PHE A 99 -10.21 2.98 0.08
CA PHE A 99 -9.00 3.00 -0.74
C PHE A 99 -8.36 1.62 -0.92
N GLY A 100 -8.73 0.63 -0.10
CA GLY A 100 -8.07 -0.68 -0.08
C GLY A 100 -6.67 -0.66 0.52
N ILE A 101 -6.40 0.30 1.42
CA ILE A 101 -5.10 0.49 2.09
C ILE A 101 -5.25 0.30 3.60
N ARG A 102 -4.13 0.26 4.32
CA ARG A 102 -4.17 0.22 5.78
C ARG A 102 -4.35 1.62 6.38
N ALA A 103 -4.99 1.69 7.55
CA ALA A 103 -5.30 2.97 8.19
C ALA A 103 -4.06 3.73 8.68
N ASP A 104 -2.96 3.04 9.01
CA ASP A 104 -1.68 3.64 9.38
C ASP A 104 -1.01 4.38 8.21
N GLN A 105 -1.31 4.01 6.96
CA GLN A 105 -0.79 4.70 5.78
C GLN A 105 -1.41 6.10 5.58
N LEU A 106 -2.42 6.46 6.37
CA LEU A 106 -3.03 7.80 6.46
C LEU A 106 -2.57 8.59 7.70
N GLU A 107 -1.58 8.10 8.47
CA GLU A 107 -1.03 8.77 9.67
C GLU A 107 0.20 9.65 9.41
N LEU A 108 0.59 9.81 8.14
CA LEU A 108 1.75 10.59 7.72
C LEU A 108 1.67 12.07 8.10
#